data_AF-A0A7C3LGE5-F1
#
_entry.id   AF-A0A7C3LGE5-F1
#
_cell.length_a   1.000
_cell.length_b   1.000
_cell.length_c   1.000
_cell.angle_alpha   90.00
_cell.angle_beta   90.00
_cell.angle_gamma   90.00
#
_symmetry.space_group_name_H-M   'P 1'
#
loop_
_entity.id
_entity.type
_entity.pdbx_description
1 polymer ?
#
loop_
_entity_poly.entity_id
_entity_poly.type
_entity_poly.pdbx_seq_one_letter_code
_entity_poly.pdbx_strand_id
1 'polypeptide(L)'
;MKRLPLLWRVFLSTSIVTTLLFVLIGYLVNSHSLRTTMSVLDAELRSSFHAYESLWSSRAQHLADMSRLISGMAHVRAAFGTGDEATIRDSASELWSRISRSDAMFLVTDPNGAVIASLSGTALEPPRIVDAVTRVAAQFPKQGSGFWFAGKRLFQVVITPVYVDSPRGAALINVLVAGYAVDDSFAGALKASTAGSDSIIIARGKVVASTLPASVAGPLAAARVTPGALQQVRSGADTWSVLPMELADVTGTRFGEVRVLRPFTSTSQTLAGLRLQIAVVWALAMLSALAVTFVLARRLLRPVR
;
A
#
# COMPACT_ATOMS: atom_id res chain seq x y z
N MET A 1 -48.27 33.70 53.17
CA MET A 1 -47.82 32.52 52.41
C MET A 1 -48.58 32.43 51.09
N LYS A 2 -48.10 33.08 50.01
CA LYS A 2 -48.71 32.98 48.67
C LYS A 2 -48.06 31.81 47.93
N ARG A 3 -48.82 30.75 47.68
CA ARG A 3 -48.37 29.58 46.91
C ARG A 3 -48.14 30.03 45.47
N LEU A 4 -46.88 29.99 45.02
CA LEU A 4 -46.53 30.17 43.61
C LEU A 4 -47.34 29.16 42.77
N PRO A 5 -48.03 29.61 41.71
CA PRO A 5 -48.87 28.72 40.92
C PRO A 5 -47.99 27.63 40.30
N LEU A 6 -48.41 26.38 40.49
CA LEU A 6 -47.72 25.15 40.09
C LEU A 6 -47.21 25.18 38.64
N LEU A 7 -47.93 25.89 37.77
CA LEU A 7 -47.60 26.15 36.37
C LEU A 7 -46.24 26.83 36.18
N TRP A 8 -45.89 27.87 36.96
CA TRP A 8 -44.62 28.58 36.79
C TRP A 8 -43.41 27.69 37.10
N ARG A 9 -43.58 26.76 38.05
CA ARG A 9 -42.53 25.84 38.48
C ARG A 9 -42.28 24.71 37.46
N VAL A 10 -43.34 24.24 36.79
CA VAL A 10 -43.24 23.24 35.71
C VAL A 10 -42.64 23.86 34.45
N PHE A 11 -43.05 25.08 34.08
CA PHE A 11 -42.52 25.77 32.89
C PHE A 11 -41.04 26.17 33.02
N LEU A 12 -40.59 26.59 34.22
CA LEU A 12 -39.18 26.90 34.43
C LEU A 12 -38.30 25.64 34.39
N SER A 13 -38.82 24.53 34.92
CA SER A 13 -38.14 23.24 34.90
C SER A 13 -37.97 22.71 33.46
N THR A 14 -39.03 22.72 32.65
CA THR A 14 -38.94 22.22 31.26
C THR A 14 -38.03 23.07 30.38
N SER A 15 -37.99 24.40 30.60
CA SER A 15 -37.11 25.32 29.87
C SER A 15 -35.64 25.16 30.27
N ILE A 16 -35.34 24.96 31.56
CA ILE A 16 -33.98 24.68 32.03
C ILE A 16 -33.49 23.31 31.53
N VAL A 17 -34.35 22.29 31.59
CA VAL A 17 -34.01 20.94 31.13
C VAL A 17 -33.78 20.91 29.63
N THR A 18 -34.61 21.58 28.82
CA THR A 18 -34.39 21.69 27.36
C THR A 18 -33.12 22.47 27.04
N THR A 19 -32.84 23.58 27.72
CA THR A 19 -31.61 24.36 27.51
C THR A 19 -30.36 23.55 27.87
N LEU A 20 -30.38 22.81 28.98
CA LEU A 20 -29.28 21.92 29.37
C LEU A 20 -29.10 20.76 28.39
N LEU A 21 -30.20 20.17 27.89
CA LEU A 21 -30.14 19.12 26.89
C LEU A 21 -29.50 19.65 25.59
N PHE A 22 -29.87 20.85 25.16
CA PHE A 22 -29.31 21.51 23.96
C PHE A 22 -27.83 21.87 24.12
N VAL A 23 -27.41 22.38 25.30
CA VAL A 23 -26.00 22.65 25.60
C VAL A 23 -25.19 21.35 25.65
N LEU A 24 -25.74 20.28 26.23
CA LEU A 24 -25.10 18.97 26.32
C LEU A 24 -24.94 18.32 24.95
N ILE A 25 -25.95 18.40 24.09
CA ILE A 25 -25.90 17.92 22.69
C ILE A 25 -24.87 18.75 21.90
N GLY A 26 -24.85 20.07 22.05
CA GLY A 26 -23.85 20.94 21.41
C GLY A 26 -22.42 20.63 21.86
N TYR A 27 -22.23 20.31 23.14
CA TYR A 27 -20.93 19.90 23.69
C TYR A 27 -20.50 18.51 23.18
N LEU A 28 -21.42 17.55 23.08
CA LEU A 28 -21.14 16.22 22.51
C LEU A 28 -20.77 16.27 21.02
N VAL A 29 -21.43 17.14 20.25
CA VAL A 29 -21.12 17.33 18.82
C VAL A 29 -19.76 17.99 18.60
N ASN A 30 -19.35 18.93 19.46
CA ASN A 30 -18.03 19.56 19.37
C ASN A 30 -16.88 18.64 19.83
N SER A 31 -17.15 17.71 20.75
CA SER A 31 -16.16 16.76 21.29
C SER A 31 -15.97 15.48 20.47
N HIS A 32 -16.64 15.36 19.32
CA HIS A 32 -16.48 14.23 18.38
C HIS A 32 -15.97 14.63 16.99
N SER A 33 -15.24 15.75 16.88
CA SER A 33 -14.57 16.16 15.64
C SER A 33 -13.09 15.76 15.53
N LEU A 34 -12.58 14.87 16.40
CA LEU A 34 -11.16 14.42 16.33
C LEU A 34 -10.96 12.90 16.23
N ARG A 35 -12.03 12.09 16.13
CA ARG A 35 -11.87 10.62 16.08
C ARG A 35 -12.65 9.89 14.98
N THR A 36 -13.52 10.58 14.25
CA THR A 36 -14.43 9.94 13.27
C THR A 36 -14.11 10.35 11.84
N THR A 37 -12.83 10.33 11.46
CA THR A 37 -12.39 10.35 10.05
C THR A 37 -11.52 9.13 9.72
N MET A 38 -11.28 8.24 10.69
CA MET A 38 -10.49 7.02 10.48
C MET A 38 -11.30 5.85 9.88
N SER A 39 -12.62 5.80 10.03
CA SER A 39 -13.41 4.63 9.61
C SER A 39 -13.72 4.55 8.10
N VAL A 40 -13.75 5.67 7.39
CA VAL A 40 -14.00 5.68 5.92
C VAL A 40 -12.70 5.45 5.14
N LEU A 41 -11.55 5.91 5.65
CA LEU A 41 -10.25 5.68 5.02
C LEU A 41 -9.71 4.26 5.26
N ASP A 42 -10.03 3.63 6.39
CA ASP A 42 -9.55 2.26 6.70
C ASP A 42 -10.14 1.19 5.77
N ALA A 43 -11.41 1.33 5.35
CA ALA A 43 -12.04 0.37 4.45
C ALA A 43 -11.51 0.48 3.00
N GLU A 44 -11.28 1.71 2.53
CA GLU A 44 -10.82 1.99 1.16
C GLU A 44 -9.31 1.75 0.98
N LEU A 45 -8.52 1.85 2.06
CA LEU A 45 -7.08 1.57 2.03
C LEU A 45 -6.77 0.09 2.30
N ARG A 46 -7.62 -0.64 3.04
CA ARG A 46 -7.54 -2.12 3.13
C ARG A 46 -7.89 -2.82 1.82
N SER A 47 -8.86 -2.31 1.05
CA SER A 47 -9.13 -2.85 -0.29
C SER A 47 -7.97 -2.58 -1.26
N SER A 48 -7.34 -1.41 -1.14
CA SER A 48 -6.10 -1.10 -1.86
C SER A 48 -4.99 -2.08 -1.47
N PHE A 49 -4.78 -2.36 -0.18
CA PHE A 49 -3.80 -3.34 0.31
C PHE A 49 -3.93 -4.72 -0.35
N HIS A 50 -5.15 -5.25 -0.46
CA HIS A 50 -5.37 -6.53 -1.15
C HIS A 50 -5.09 -6.45 -2.67
N ALA A 51 -5.39 -5.33 -3.32
CA ALA A 51 -5.07 -5.12 -4.73
C ALA A 51 -3.55 -5.08 -4.97
N TYR A 52 -2.80 -4.44 -4.06
CA TYR A 52 -1.32 -4.40 -4.08
C TYR A 52 -0.70 -5.79 -3.91
N GLU A 53 -1.09 -6.54 -2.87
CA GLU A 53 -0.60 -7.90 -2.61
C GLU A 53 -0.95 -8.83 -3.78
N SER A 54 -2.17 -8.72 -4.30
CA SER A 54 -2.63 -9.51 -5.44
C SER A 54 -1.79 -9.25 -6.69
N LEU A 55 -1.52 -7.99 -7.04
CA LEU A 55 -0.68 -7.66 -8.19
C LEU A 55 0.75 -8.17 -8.02
N TRP A 56 1.32 -8.01 -6.83
CA TRP A 56 2.67 -8.50 -6.52
C TRP A 56 2.76 -10.02 -6.70
N SER A 57 1.81 -10.75 -6.10
CA SER A 57 1.72 -12.20 -6.23
C SER A 57 1.45 -12.63 -7.67
N SER A 58 0.64 -11.89 -8.43
CA SER A 58 0.28 -12.22 -9.81
C SER A 58 1.49 -12.11 -10.73
N ARG A 59 2.32 -11.06 -10.58
CA ARG A 59 3.56 -10.93 -11.36
C ARG A 59 4.58 -12.01 -11.00
N ALA A 60 4.75 -12.30 -9.71
CA ALA A 60 5.63 -13.38 -9.25
C ALA A 60 5.16 -14.73 -9.80
N GLN A 61 3.86 -15.01 -9.75
CA GLN A 61 3.25 -16.23 -10.25
C GLN A 61 3.43 -16.35 -11.77
N HIS A 62 3.20 -15.28 -12.51
CA HIS A 62 3.41 -15.26 -13.95
C HIS A 62 4.87 -15.56 -14.34
N LEU A 63 5.84 -14.93 -13.65
CA LEU A 63 7.27 -15.24 -13.82
C LEU A 63 7.58 -16.71 -13.47
N ALA A 64 7.01 -17.22 -12.39
CA ALA A 64 7.20 -18.58 -11.94
C ALA A 64 6.66 -19.59 -12.96
N ASP A 65 5.47 -19.36 -13.49
CA ASP A 65 4.85 -20.24 -14.48
C ASP A 65 5.63 -20.22 -15.79
N MET A 66 6.02 -19.05 -16.29
CA MET A 66 6.90 -18.95 -17.47
C MET A 66 8.24 -19.68 -17.26
N SER A 67 8.90 -19.43 -16.13
CA SER A 67 10.18 -20.06 -15.81
C SER A 67 10.06 -21.57 -15.68
N ARG A 68 8.94 -22.06 -15.12
CA ARG A 68 8.65 -23.49 -15.00
C ARG A 68 8.47 -24.12 -16.38
N LEU A 69 7.71 -23.48 -17.27
CA LEU A 69 7.54 -23.93 -18.65
C LEU A 69 8.90 -24.06 -19.35
N ILE A 70 9.75 -23.02 -19.28
CA ILE A 70 11.09 -23.00 -19.89
C ILE A 70 11.96 -24.13 -19.31
N SER A 71 12.03 -24.25 -17.98
CA SER A 71 12.82 -25.28 -17.30
C SER A 71 12.38 -26.72 -17.61
N GLY A 72 11.12 -26.90 -18.03
CA GLY A 72 10.54 -28.19 -18.39
C GLY A 72 10.85 -28.63 -19.82
N MET A 73 11.26 -27.72 -20.70
CA MET A 73 11.47 -28.02 -22.12
C MET A 73 12.69 -28.93 -22.33
N ALA A 74 12.53 -29.97 -23.16
CA ALA A 74 13.59 -30.95 -23.41
C ALA A 74 14.87 -30.33 -23.98
N HIS A 75 14.75 -29.40 -24.94
CA HIS A 75 15.90 -28.71 -25.52
C HIS A 75 16.64 -27.82 -24.50
N VAL A 76 15.92 -27.16 -23.60
CA VAL A 76 16.50 -26.35 -22.52
C VAL A 76 17.27 -27.22 -21.56
N ARG A 77 16.68 -28.34 -21.12
CA ARG A 77 17.36 -29.31 -20.24
C ARG A 77 18.59 -29.94 -20.90
N ALA A 78 18.49 -30.26 -22.19
CA ALA A 78 19.62 -30.81 -22.95
C ALA A 78 20.77 -29.80 -23.03
N ALA A 79 20.48 -28.55 -23.41
CA ALA A 79 21.48 -27.47 -23.45
C ALA A 79 22.08 -27.19 -22.08
N PHE A 80 21.24 -27.08 -21.03
CA PHE A 80 21.69 -26.80 -19.66
C PHE A 80 22.46 -27.97 -19.05
N GLY A 81 22.18 -29.19 -19.48
CA GLY A 81 22.89 -30.40 -19.06
C GLY A 81 24.25 -30.62 -19.73
N THR A 82 24.63 -29.83 -20.73
CA THR A 82 25.94 -29.98 -21.42
C THR A 82 27.13 -29.63 -20.52
N GLY A 83 26.93 -28.76 -19.53
CA GLY A 83 28.01 -28.18 -18.73
C GLY A 83 28.89 -27.19 -19.50
N ASP A 84 28.61 -26.93 -20.79
CA ASP A 84 29.34 -25.98 -21.61
C ASP A 84 28.71 -24.59 -21.53
N GLU A 85 29.45 -23.61 -21.00
CA GLU A 85 28.96 -22.24 -20.79
C GLU A 85 28.49 -21.59 -22.09
N ALA A 86 29.20 -21.84 -23.20
CA ALA A 86 28.86 -21.25 -24.50
C ALA A 86 27.51 -21.77 -25.02
N THR A 87 27.31 -23.09 -25.01
CA THR A 87 26.04 -23.72 -25.40
C THR A 87 24.88 -23.28 -24.51
N ILE A 88 25.11 -23.18 -23.20
CA ILE A 88 24.10 -22.72 -22.24
C ILE A 88 23.72 -21.27 -22.52
N ARG A 89 24.70 -20.39 -22.70
CA ARG A 89 24.48 -18.96 -22.99
C ARG A 89 23.74 -18.77 -24.31
N ASP A 90 24.10 -19.49 -25.36
CA ASP A 90 23.45 -19.38 -26.67
C ASP A 90 21.98 -19.82 -26.59
N SER A 91 21.72 -20.96 -25.96
CA SER A 91 20.35 -21.46 -25.76
C SER A 91 19.52 -20.52 -24.88
N ALA A 92 20.12 -20.01 -23.81
CA ALA A 92 19.48 -19.05 -22.92
C ALA A 92 19.20 -17.73 -23.64
N SER A 93 20.13 -17.25 -24.48
CA SER A 93 19.99 -16.04 -25.30
C SER A 93 18.85 -16.17 -26.31
N GLU A 94 18.72 -17.33 -26.96
CA GLU A 94 17.61 -17.58 -27.87
C GLU A 94 16.26 -17.50 -27.15
N LEU A 95 16.13 -18.16 -26.00
CA LEU A 95 14.91 -18.11 -25.17
C LEU A 95 14.62 -16.68 -24.72
N TRP A 96 15.66 -15.96 -24.32
CA TRP A 96 15.55 -14.59 -23.88
C TRP A 96 15.07 -13.66 -24.98
N SER A 97 15.58 -13.81 -26.21
CA SER A 97 15.17 -12.98 -27.34
C SER A 97 13.67 -13.06 -27.64
N ARG A 98 13.05 -14.22 -27.38
CA ARG A 98 11.61 -14.46 -27.60
C ARG A 98 10.72 -13.85 -26.52
N ILE A 99 11.28 -13.59 -25.33
CA ILE A 99 10.55 -13.18 -24.13
C ILE A 99 10.90 -11.73 -23.72
N SER A 100 12.01 -11.20 -24.24
CA SER A 100 12.61 -9.94 -23.82
C SER A 100 11.63 -8.78 -23.89
N ARG A 101 11.22 -8.34 -22.71
CA ARG A 101 10.82 -6.96 -22.46
C ARG A 101 12.06 -6.18 -22.01
N SER A 102 12.12 -4.89 -22.33
CA SER A 102 13.29 -4.02 -22.09
C SER A 102 13.68 -3.88 -20.60
N ASP A 103 12.84 -4.33 -19.67
CA ASP A 103 12.98 -4.23 -18.23
C ASP A 103 13.26 -5.57 -17.53
N ALA A 104 13.39 -6.66 -18.27
CA ALA A 104 13.48 -7.99 -17.71
C ALA A 104 14.95 -8.42 -17.46
N MET A 105 15.17 -9.30 -16.48
CA MET A 105 16.44 -9.92 -16.14
C MET A 105 16.40 -11.44 -16.36
N PHE A 106 17.47 -12.03 -16.89
CA PHE A 106 17.61 -13.49 -17.06
C PHE A 106 19.05 -13.95 -16.83
N LEU A 107 19.18 -14.99 -16.01
CA LEU A 107 20.45 -15.53 -15.55
C LEU A 107 20.32 -17.05 -15.40
N VAL A 108 21.37 -17.77 -15.79
CA VAL A 108 21.53 -19.20 -15.51
C VAL A 108 22.71 -19.38 -14.57
N THR A 109 22.51 -20.12 -13.49
CA THR A 109 23.55 -20.45 -12.52
C THR A 109 23.68 -21.95 -12.37
N ASP A 110 24.81 -22.37 -11.82
CA ASP A 110 24.95 -23.72 -11.28
C ASP A 110 24.11 -23.87 -9.97
N PRO A 111 23.98 -25.09 -9.42
CA PRO A 111 23.32 -25.32 -8.13
C PRO A 111 23.94 -24.59 -6.92
N ASN A 112 25.20 -24.17 -7.02
CA ASN A 112 25.92 -23.44 -5.97
C ASN A 112 25.77 -21.91 -6.14
N GLY A 113 25.02 -21.45 -7.15
CA GLY A 113 24.82 -20.03 -7.44
C GLY A 113 25.95 -19.35 -8.22
N ALA A 114 26.92 -20.10 -8.74
CA ALA A 114 27.90 -19.57 -9.67
C ALA A 114 27.22 -19.24 -11.00
N VAL A 115 27.42 -18.02 -11.50
CA VAL A 115 26.80 -17.54 -12.74
C VAL A 115 27.44 -18.23 -13.94
N ILE A 116 26.63 -18.95 -14.73
CA ILE A 116 27.02 -19.58 -15.99
C ILE A 116 26.72 -18.62 -17.16
N ALA A 117 25.53 -18.03 -17.19
CA ALA A 117 25.14 -17.09 -18.23
C ALA A 117 24.33 -15.92 -17.66
N SER A 118 24.64 -14.69 -18.09
CA SER A 118 23.87 -13.48 -17.79
C SER A 118 23.52 -12.77 -19.09
N LEU A 119 22.23 -12.57 -19.35
CA LEU A 119 21.73 -12.06 -20.63
C LEU A 119 21.27 -10.60 -20.57
N SER A 120 21.26 -10.03 -19.37
CA SER A 120 20.72 -8.68 -19.12
C SER A 120 21.81 -7.64 -18.89
N GLY A 121 23.08 -8.01 -19.13
CA GLY A 121 24.25 -7.15 -18.95
C GLY A 121 24.45 -6.63 -17.52
N THR A 122 23.65 -7.10 -16.56
CA THR A 122 23.61 -6.59 -15.19
C THR A 122 24.37 -7.57 -14.30
N ALA A 123 25.53 -7.14 -13.81
CA ALA A 123 26.30 -7.92 -12.84
C ALA A 123 25.57 -7.96 -11.50
N LEU A 124 25.40 -9.16 -10.95
CA LEU A 124 24.77 -9.37 -9.64
C LEU A 124 25.83 -9.25 -8.55
N GLU A 125 25.44 -8.77 -7.36
CA GLU A 125 26.31 -8.77 -6.19
C GLU A 125 26.54 -10.23 -5.74
N PRO A 126 27.76 -10.80 -5.91
CA PRO A 126 27.99 -12.24 -5.82
C PRO A 126 27.73 -12.90 -4.45
N PRO A 127 27.93 -12.26 -3.27
CA PRO A 127 27.81 -13.00 -2.01
C PRO A 127 26.38 -13.45 -1.71
N ARG A 128 25.39 -12.60 -1.97
CA ARG A 128 24.04 -12.87 -1.48
C ARG A 128 23.22 -13.72 -2.47
N ILE A 129 23.48 -13.63 -3.79
CA ILE A 129 22.67 -14.38 -4.77
C ILE A 129 22.98 -15.88 -4.70
N VAL A 130 24.23 -16.20 -4.36
CA VAL A 130 24.68 -17.55 -4.03
C VAL A 130 23.84 -18.15 -2.92
N ASP A 131 23.63 -17.44 -1.81
CA ASP A 131 22.82 -17.93 -0.68
C ASP A 131 21.35 -18.17 -1.07
N ALA A 132 20.77 -17.27 -1.86
CA ALA A 132 19.39 -17.38 -2.30
C ALA A 132 19.20 -18.56 -3.25
N VAL A 133 20.08 -18.68 -4.26
CA VAL A 133 20.07 -19.78 -5.22
C VAL A 133 20.29 -21.10 -4.50
N THR A 134 21.32 -21.21 -3.66
CA THR A 134 21.65 -22.46 -2.96
C THR A 134 20.49 -22.93 -2.07
N ARG A 135 19.82 -22.01 -1.37
CA ARG A 135 18.67 -22.35 -0.52
C ARG A 135 17.47 -22.85 -1.33
N VAL A 136 17.15 -22.19 -2.45
CA VAL A 136 16.04 -22.63 -3.32
C VAL A 136 16.40 -23.94 -4.03
N ALA A 137 17.65 -24.07 -4.48
CA ALA A 137 18.19 -25.28 -5.08
C ALA A 137 18.07 -26.48 -4.12
N ALA A 138 18.35 -26.30 -2.83
CA ALA A 138 18.20 -27.36 -1.81
C ALA A 138 16.75 -27.83 -1.61
N GLN A 139 15.76 -27.05 -2.05
CA GLN A 139 14.34 -27.36 -1.93
C GLN A 139 13.70 -27.76 -3.27
N PHE A 140 14.50 -28.10 -4.28
CA PHE A 140 13.97 -28.52 -5.58
C PHE A 140 12.96 -29.66 -5.41
N PRO A 141 11.83 -29.64 -6.14
CA PRO A 141 11.53 -28.79 -7.30
C PRO A 141 10.87 -27.44 -6.98
N LYS A 142 10.80 -27.01 -5.71
CA LYS A 142 10.12 -25.76 -5.35
C LYS A 142 10.85 -24.54 -5.91
N GLN A 143 10.08 -23.59 -6.43
CA GLN A 143 10.58 -22.28 -6.84
C GLN A 143 10.60 -21.31 -5.65
N GLY A 144 11.54 -20.37 -5.68
CA GLY A 144 11.58 -19.24 -4.75
C GLY A 144 11.29 -17.93 -5.47
N SER A 145 10.72 -16.94 -4.78
CA SER A 145 10.50 -15.61 -5.34
C SER A 145 10.80 -14.54 -4.29
N GLY A 146 11.19 -13.35 -4.72
CA GLY A 146 11.50 -12.25 -3.82
C GLY A 146 12.17 -11.08 -4.53
N PHE A 147 12.68 -10.13 -3.76
CA PHE A 147 13.38 -8.95 -4.30
C PHE A 147 14.89 -9.10 -4.28
N TRP A 148 15.55 -8.47 -5.26
CA TRP A 148 17.00 -8.51 -5.41
C TRP A 148 17.61 -7.25 -6.01
N PHE A 149 18.84 -6.91 -5.60
CA PHE A 149 19.62 -5.85 -6.24
C PHE A 149 20.62 -6.44 -7.23
N ALA A 150 20.54 -6.02 -8.49
CA ALA A 150 21.58 -6.24 -9.48
C ALA A 150 22.25 -4.88 -9.75
N GLY A 151 23.45 -4.70 -9.18
CA GLY A 151 24.10 -3.40 -9.08
C GLY A 151 23.25 -2.40 -8.30
N LYS A 152 22.81 -1.31 -8.96
CA LYS A 152 22.00 -0.24 -8.35
C LYS A 152 20.49 -0.40 -8.58
N ARG A 153 20.08 -1.39 -9.37
CA ARG A 153 18.68 -1.58 -9.77
C ARG A 153 18.06 -2.69 -8.95
N LEU A 154 16.82 -2.46 -8.51
CA LEU A 154 16.00 -3.46 -7.83
C LEU A 154 15.25 -4.29 -8.85
N PHE A 155 15.14 -5.59 -8.58
CA PHE A 155 14.41 -6.54 -9.39
C PHE A 155 13.48 -7.37 -8.51
N GLN A 156 12.30 -7.67 -9.02
CA GLN A 156 11.47 -8.79 -8.56
C GLN A 156 11.98 -10.04 -9.27
N VAL A 157 12.47 -11.04 -8.54
CA VAL A 157 13.06 -12.24 -9.11
C VAL A 157 12.31 -13.50 -8.72
N VAL A 158 12.36 -14.49 -9.60
CA VAL A 158 11.95 -15.87 -9.37
C VAL A 158 13.14 -16.78 -9.68
N ILE A 159 13.43 -17.67 -8.74
CA ILE A 159 14.47 -18.69 -8.82
C ILE A 159 13.81 -20.04 -9.09
N THR A 160 14.21 -20.67 -10.20
CA THR A 160 13.61 -21.89 -10.72
C THR A 160 14.65 -22.99 -10.90
N PRO A 161 14.60 -24.05 -10.07
CA PRO A 161 15.43 -25.22 -10.27
C PRO A 161 15.13 -25.90 -11.62
N VAL A 162 16.16 -26.17 -12.42
CA VAL A 162 16.06 -26.95 -13.66
C VAL A 162 16.58 -28.34 -13.37
N TYR A 163 15.69 -29.33 -13.35
CA TYR A 163 16.03 -30.70 -12.99
C TYR A 163 15.50 -31.70 -14.02
N VAL A 164 16.09 -32.88 -14.06
CA VAL A 164 15.60 -34.03 -14.81
C VAL A 164 15.14 -35.10 -13.84
N ASP A 165 14.04 -35.76 -14.19
CA ASP A 165 13.59 -36.92 -13.44
C ASP A 165 14.29 -38.15 -14.00
N SER A 166 14.92 -38.94 -13.14
CA SER A 166 15.63 -40.15 -13.53
C SER A 166 15.15 -41.34 -12.71
N PRO A 167 15.34 -42.59 -13.18
CA PRO A 167 15.02 -43.77 -12.38
C PRO A 167 15.75 -43.85 -11.04
N ARG A 168 16.84 -43.08 -10.86
CA ARG A 168 17.62 -42.99 -9.60
C ARG A 168 17.20 -41.80 -8.73
N GLY A 169 16.14 -41.08 -9.12
CA GLY A 169 15.67 -39.86 -8.49
C GLY A 169 15.86 -38.62 -9.37
N ALA A 170 15.17 -37.55 -9.01
CA ALA A 170 15.31 -36.26 -9.68
C ALA A 170 16.72 -35.67 -9.43
N ALA A 171 17.38 -35.27 -10.50
CA ALA A 171 18.71 -34.67 -10.48
C ALA A 171 18.63 -33.21 -10.91
N LEU A 172 19.10 -32.31 -10.04
CA LEU A 172 19.22 -30.88 -10.36
C LEU A 172 20.35 -30.68 -11.37
N ILE A 173 20.05 -29.98 -12.46
CA ILE A 173 21.01 -29.62 -13.51
C ILE A 173 21.60 -28.25 -13.19
N ASN A 174 20.76 -27.22 -13.25
CA ASN A 174 21.11 -25.81 -13.09
C ASN A 174 19.96 -25.06 -12.42
N VAL A 175 20.16 -23.77 -12.19
CA VAL A 175 19.11 -22.89 -11.66
C VAL A 175 18.91 -21.71 -12.60
N LEU A 176 17.65 -21.47 -12.94
CA LEU A 176 17.22 -20.34 -13.74
C LEU A 176 16.76 -19.21 -12.82
N VAL A 177 17.27 -18.01 -13.01
CA VAL A 177 16.82 -16.79 -12.31
C VAL A 177 16.28 -15.81 -13.34
N ALA A 178 14.99 -15.48 -13.22
CA ALA A 178 14.32 -14.51 -14.06
C ALA A 178 13.73 -13.39 -13.21
N GLY A 179 13.66 -12.16 -13.72
CA GLY A 179 13.06 -11.07 -12.97
C GLY A 179 12.63 -9.87 -13.80
N TYR A 180 11.92 -8.93 -13.17
CA TYR A 180 11.57 -7.63 -13.74
C TYR A 180 12.15 -6.51 -12.90
N ALA A 181 12.62 -5.45 -13.56
CA ALA A 181 13.09 -4.26 -12.88
C ALA A 181 11.93 -3.59 -12.10
N VAL A 182 12.27 -3.06 -10.94
CA VAL A 182 11.40 -2.24 -10.11
C VAL A 182 11.88 -0.80 -10.25
N ASP A 183 11.30 -0.09 -11.22
CA ASP A 183 11.62 1.30 -11.58
C ASP A 183 10.36 2.20 -11.60
N ASP A 184 10.49 3.44 -12.04
CA ASP A 184 9.37 4.39 -12.08
C ASP A 184 8.24 3.92 -13.01
N SER A 185 8.54 3.14 -14.05
CA SER A 185 7.51 2.54 -14.92
C SER A 185 6.70 1.48 -14.17
N PHE A 186 7.37 0.70 -13.32
CA PHE A 186 6.71 -0.21 -12.38
C PHE A 186 5.82 0.55 -11.39
N ALA A 187 6.32 1.64 -10.82
CA ALA A 187 5.53 2.48 -9.90
C ALA A 187 4.29 3.07 -10.61
N GLY A 188 4.41 3.46 -11.89
CA GLY A 188 3.31 3.92 -12.72
C GLY A 188 2.25 2.83 -13.00
N ALA A 189 2.69 1.61 -13.34
CA ALA A 189 1.79 0.47 -13.51
C ALA A 189 1.04 0.14 -12.21
N LEU A 190 1.74 0.28 -11.08
CA LEU A 190 1.17 0.10 -9.75
C LEU A 190 0.08 1.15 -9.46
N LYS A 191 0.34 2.42 -9.76
CA LYS A 191 -0.66 3.50 -9.67
C LYS A 191 -1.91 3.22 -10.52
N ALA A 192 -1.74 2.73 -11.74
CA ALA A 192 -2.86 2.37 -12.61
C ALA A 192 -3.73 1.24 -12.03
N SER A 193 -3.11 0.26 -11.36
CA SER A 193 -3.82 -0.87 -10.75
C SER A 193 -4.51 -0.54 -9.41
N THR A 194 -4.15 0.57 -8.77
CA THR A 194 -4.53 0.88 -7.37
C THR A 194 -5.39 2.14 -7.27
N ALA A 195 -6.29 2.28 -8.24
CA ALA A 195 -7.23 3.40 -8.37
C ALA A 195 -6.53 4.79 -8.34
N GLY A 196 -5.31 4.88 -8.85
CA GLY A 196 -4.56 6.14 -8.95
C GLY A 196 -3.76 6.52 -7.71
N SER A 197 -3.59 5.62 -6.74
CA SER A 197 -2.76 5.87 -5.56
C SER A 197 -1.28 6.02 -5.94
N ASP A 198 -0.60 7.00 -5.35
CA ASP A 198 0.82 7.21 -5.57
C ASP A 198 1.65 6.19 -4.77
N SER A 199 2.88 5.93 -5.20
CA SER A 199 3.76 4.97 -4.52
C SER A 199 5.22 5.43 -4.52
N ILE A 200 5.92 5.09 -3.43
CA ILE A 200 7.36 5.19 -3.30
C ILE A 200 7.88 3.80 -2.93
N ILE A 201 8.80 3.27 -3.71
CA ILE A 201 9.53 2.04 -3.39
C ILE A 201 10.87 2.40 -2.77
N ILE A 202 11.12 1.88 -1.57
CA ILE A 202 12.32 2.16 -0.78
C ILE A 202 13.04 0.84 -0.54
N ALA A 203 14.33 0.79 -0.87
CA ALA A 203 15.16 -0.35 -0.50
C ALA A 203 16.55 0.14 -0.13
N ARG A 204 17.18 -0.52 0.85
CA ARG A 204 18.46 -0.07 1.45
C ARG A 204 18.45 1.42 1.88
N GLY A 205 17.29 1.92 2.35
CA GLY A 205 17.13 3.30 2.82
C GLY A 205 17.13 4.38 1.71
N LYS A 206 17.03 3.98 0.43
CA LYS A 206 16.96 4.92 -0.71
C LYS A 206 15.69 4.69 -1.49
N VAL A 207 15.16 5.78 -2.08
CA VAL A 207 14.07 5.69 -3.06
C VAL A 207 14.63 5.06 -4.33
N VAL A 208 14.06 3.93 -4.70
CA VAL A 208 14.44 3.18 -5.91
C VAL A 208 13.52 3.52 -7.07
N ALA A 209 12.24 3.74 -6.78
CA ALA A 209 11.23 4.11 -7.74
C ALA A 209 10.14 4.96 -7.09
N SER A 210 9.55 5.89 -7.83
CA SER A 210 8.44 6.70 -7.34
C SER A 210 7.53 7.21 -8.44
N THR A 211 6.24 7.34 -8.14
CA THR A 211 5.29 8.10 -8.97
C THR A 211 5.25 9.60 -8.64
N LEU A 212 5.95 10.03 -7.58
CA LEU A 212 5.99 11.40 -7.12
C LEU A 212 7.31 12.08 -7.50
N PRO A 213 7.31 13.41 -7.70
CA PRO A 213 8.54 14.17 -7.87
C PRO A 213 9.49 13.98 -6.68
N ALA A 214 10.80 13.99 -6.95
CA ALA A 214 11.84 13.78 -5.92
C ALA A 214 11.76 14.75 -4.73
N SER A 215 11.27 15.98 -4.96
CA SER A 215 11.04 16.99 -3.91
C SER A 215 10.01 16.57 -2.86
N VAL A 216 9.04 15.74 -3.25
CA VAL A 216 7.98 15.22 -2.36
C VAL A 216 8.35 13.82 -1.86
N ALA A 217 8.93 12.99 -2.74
CA ALA A 217 9.28 11.61 -2.41
C ALA A 217 10.40 11.51 -1.37
N GLY A 218 11.42 12.35 -1.44
CA GLY A 218 12.55 12.34 -0.51
C GLY A 218 12.14 12.52 0.96
N PRO A 219 11.43 13.60 1.32
CA PRO A 219 10.92 13.80 2.68
C PRO A 219 9.98 12.69 3.15
N LEU A 220 9.08 12.21 2.28
CA LEU A 220 8.16 11.12 2.59
C LEU A 220 8.86 9.78 2.81
N ALA A 221 9.97 9.53 2.13
CA ALA A 221 10.80 8.34 2.34
C ALA A 221 11.62 8.41 3.63
N ALA A 222 12.05 9.61 4.04
CA ALA A 222 12.81 9.82 5.26
C ALA A 222 11.94 9.76 6.54
N ALA A 223 10.63 9.91 6.42
CA ALA A 223 9.71 9.84 7.56
C ALA A 223 9.77 8.46 8.23
N ARG A 224 9.71 8.44 9.58
CA ARG A 224 9.57 7.20 10.34
C ARG A 224 8.11 6.74 10.27
N VAL A 225 7.90 5.52 9.81
CA VAL A 225 6.58 4.90 9.67
C VAL A 225 6.64 3.52 10.29
N THR A 226 5.56 3.09 10.95
CA THR A 226 5.46 1.74 11.52
C THR A 226 4.92 0.79 10.45
N PRO A 227 5.60 -0.34 10.17
CA PRO A 227 5.11 -1.33 9.22
C PRO A 227 3.68 -1.78 9.50
N GLY A 228 2.87 -1.92 8.44
CA GLY A 228 1.49 -2.42 8.55
C GLY A 228 0.48 -1.49 9.23
N ALA A 229 0.90 -0.29 9.67
CA ALA A 229 0.01 0.71 10.26
C ALA A 229 -0.13 1.91 9.32
N LEU A 230 -1.37 2.33 9.08
CA LEU A 230 -1.66 3.56 8.36
C LEU A 230 -1.21 4.76 9.21
N GLN A 231 -0.39 5.64 8.62
CA GLN A 231 0.09 6.84 9.31
C GLN A 231 -0.03 8.07 8.42
N GLN A 232 -0.25 9.22 9.06
CA GLN A 232 -0.23 10.50 8.37
C GLN A 232 1.14 11.14 8.49
N VAL A 233 1.75 11.45 7.36
CA VAL A 233 3.04 12.11 7.27
C VAL A 233 2.84 13.45 6.57
N ARG A 234 3.33 14.53 7.17
CA ARG A 234 3.33 15.85 6.53
C ARG A 234 4.56 16.00 5.64
N SER A 235 4.35 16.48 4.42
CA SER A 235 5.41 16.86 3.50
C SER A 235 5.07 18.23 2.93
N GLY A 236 5.80 19.26 3.36
CA GLY A 236 5.48 20.65 3.05
C GLY A 236 4.13 21.08 3.66
N ALA A 237 3.23 21.61 2.81
CA ALA A 237 1.88 22.03 3.21
C ALA A 237 0.86 20.88 3.22
N ASP A 238 1.19 19.74 2.59
CA ASP A 238 0.25 18.64 2.37
C ASP A 238 0.42 17.54 3.42
N THR A 239 -0.70 16.93 3.80
CA THR A 239 -0.71 15.73 4.64
C THR A 239 -0.94 14.51 3.77
N TRP A 240 -0.10 13.50 3.92
CA TRP A 240 -0.13 12.27 3.14
C TRP A 240 -0.48 11.09 4.05
N SER A 241 -1.42 10.26 3.60
CA SER A 241 -1.66 8.96 4.21
C SER A 241 -0.66 7.96 3.63
N VAL A 242 0.13 7.34 4.50
CA VAL A 242 1.22 6.43 4.16
C VAL A 242 0.93 5.05 4.71
N LEU A 243 0.97 4.04 3.86
CA LEU A 243 0.92 2.63 4.26
C LEU A 243 2.24 1.93 3.86
N PRO A 244 3.12 1.63 4.82
CA PRO A 244 4.36 0.90 4.57
C PRO A 244 4.11 -0.62 4.50
N MET A 245 4.62 -1.24 3.45
CA MET A 245 4.61 -2.68 3.20
C MET A 245 6.03 -3.19 3.11
N GLU A 246 6.29 -4.38 3.65
CA GLU A 246 7.63 -4.95 3.65
C GLU A 246 7.91 -5.69 2.34
N LEU A 247 9.11 -5.47 1.81
CA LEU A 247 9.66 -6.27 0.73
C LEU A 247 10.52 -7.36 1.35
N ALA A 248 10.15 -8.63 1.11
CA ALA A 248 10.96 -9.77 1.49
C ALA A 248 11.91 -10.15 0.35
N ASP A 249 13.15 -10.49 0.68
CA ASP A 249 14.02 -11.16 -0.30
C ASP A 249 13.56 -12.61 -0.53
N VAL A 250 14.24 -13.31 -1.43
CA VAL A 250 13.97 -14.72 -1.75
C VAL A 250 14.15 -15.66 -0.54
N THR A 251 14.81 -15.18 0.51
CA THR A 251 15.07 -15.93 1.75
C THR A 251 14.01 -15.69 2.82
N GLY A 252 13.06 -14.78 2.57
CA GLY A 252 12.05 -14.33 3.54
C GLY A 252 12.56 -13.26 4.51
N THR A 253 13.77 -12.74 4.31
CA THR A 253 14.33 -11.67 5.15
C THR A 253 13.86 -10.31 4.66
N ARG A 254 13.64 -9.34 5.56
CA ARG A 254 13.32 -7.97 5.18
C ARG A 254 14.44 -7.37 4.31
N PHE A 255 14.04 -6.94 3.12
CA PHE A 255 14.93 -6.40 2.08
C PHE A 255 14.69 -4.91 1.83
N GLY A 256 13.44 -4.47 1.95
CA GLY A 256 13.03 -3.09 1.74
C GLY A 256 11.59 -2.86 2.15
N GLU A 257 11.02 -1.75 1.71
CA GLU A 257 9.62 -1.43 1.92
C GLU A 257 9.03 -0.66 0.73
N VAL A 258 7.74 -0.86 0.47
CA VAL A 258 6.95 -0.03 -0.44
C VAL A 258 6.02 0.81 0.40
N ARG A 259 6.03 2.12 0.17
CA ARG A 259 5.11 3.06 0.80
C ARG A 259 4.06 3.47 -0.22
N VAL A 260 2.83 3.04 0.02
CA VAL A 260 1.66 3.50 -0.75
C VAL A 260 1.19 4.82 -0.15
N LEU A 261 0.92 5.78 -1.02
CA LEU A 261 0.69 7.17 -0.67
C LEU A 261 -0.62 7.64 -1.29
N ARG A 262 -1.45 8.25 -0.46
CA ARG A 262 -2.61 8.99 -0.94
C ARG A 262 -2.56 10.38 -0.31
N PRO A 263 -2.68 11.46 -1.10
CA PRO A 263 -2.84 12.76 -0.51
C PRO A 263 -4.09 12.70 0.38
N PHE A 264 -3.94 13.08 1.64
CA PHE A 264 -5.08 13.26 2.52
C PHE A 264 -5.78 14.53 2.06
N THR A 265 -6.61 14.40 1.01
CA THR A 265 -7.61 15.40 0.73
C THR A 265 -8.55 15.36 1.93
N SER A 266 -8.27 16.20 2.91
CA SER A 266 -9.29 16.62 3.83
C SER A 266 -10.34 17.30 2.95
N THR A 267 -11.30 16.52 2.42
CA THR A 267 -12.47 17.06 1.73
C THR A 267 -13.33 17.74 2.78
N SER A 268 -12.77 18.85 3.29
CA SER A 268 -13.35 19.78 4.24
C SER A 268 -14.23 20.78 3.50
N GLN A 269 -14.40 20.64 2.18
CA GLN A 269 -15.23 21.51 1.36
C GLN A 269 -16.71 21.12 1.35
N THR A 270 -17.09 19.92 1.80
CA THR A 270 -18.52 19.51 1.88
C THR A 270 -19.10 19.54 3.29
N LEU A 271 -18.29 19.80 4.33
CA LEU A 271 -18.76 19.88 5.72
C LEU A 271 -18.88 21.33 6.26
N ALA A 272 -18.26 22.31 5.59
CA ALA A 272 -18.46 23.72 5.92
C ALA A 272 -19.92 24.17 5.70
N GLY A 273 -20.58 23.62 4.68
CA GLY A 273 -22.00 23.86 4.40
C GLY A 273 -22.95 23.29 5.46
N LEU A 274 -22.67 22.09 5.97
CA LEU A 274 -23.47 21.49 7.07
C LEU A 274 -23.34 22.27 8.37
N ARG A 275 -22.16 22.82 8.67
CA ARG A 275 -21.94 23.60 9.89
C ARG A 275 -22.72 24.93 9.88
N LEU A 276 -22.84 25.57 8.71
CA LEU A 276 -23.67 26.77 8.56
C LEU A 276 -25.17 26.45 8.64
N GLN A 277 -25.62 25.35 8.03
CA GLN A 277 -27.03 24.93 8.09
C GLN A 277 -27.46 24.63 9.54
N ILE A 278 -26.61 23.96 10.31
CA ILE A 278 -26.87 23.75 11.75
C ILE A 278 -26.89 25.09 12.48
N ALA A 279 -25.94 25.99 12.24
CA ALA A 279 -25.93 27.32 12.88
C ALA A 279 -27.17 28.17 12.57
N VAL A 280 -27.69 28.09 11.32
CA VAL A 280 -28.91 28.80 10.90
C VAL A 280 -30.16 28.20 11.55
N VAL A 281 -30.26 26.87 11.63
CA VAL A 281 -31.37 26.20 12.34
C VAL A 281 -31.34 26.56 13.82
N TRP A 282 -30.15 26.62 14.43
CA TRP A 282 -29.96 27.09 15.80
C TRP A 282 -30.39 28.55 16.00
N ALA A 283 -30.01 29.45 15.09
CA ALA A 283 -30.41 30.85 15.16
C ALA A 283 -31.93 31.03 15.04
N LEU A 284 -32.59 30.27 14.15
CA LEU A 284 -34.05 30.28 14.02
C LEU A 284 -34.75 29.74 15.27
N ALA A 285 -34.23 28.67 15.87
CA ALA A 285 -34.76 28.12 17.11
C ALA A 285 -34.65 29.13 18.26
N MET A 286 -33.53 29.86 18.36
CA MET A 286 -33.32 30.89 19.38
C MET A 286 -34.29 32.07 19.19
N LEU A 287 -34.48 32.55 17.96
CA LEU A 287 -35.38 33.65 17.64
C LEU A 287 -36.84 33.30 17.90
N SER A 288 -37.26 32.08 17.55
CA SER A 288 -38.63 31.62 17.78
C SER A 288 -38.93 31.46 19.28
N ALA A 289 -37.99 30.91 20.06
CA ALA A 289 -38.11 30.87 21.51
C ALA A 289 -38.26 32.27 22.11
N LEU A 290 -37.42 33.22 21.69
CA LEU A 290 -37.47 34.61 22.15
C LEU A 290 -38.80 35.29 21.78
N ALA A 291 -39.29 35.08 20.55
CA ALA A 291 -40.55 35.62 20.08
C ALA A 291 -41.74 35.08 20.87
N VAL A 292 -41.76 33.78 21.17
CA VAL A 292 -42.80 33.17 22.00
C VAL A 292 -42.76 33.75 23.42
N THR A 293 -41.59 33.88 24.03
CA THR A 293 -41.43 34.51 25.35
C THR A 293 -41.94 35.96 25.34
N PHE A 294 -41.60 36.74 24.31
CA PHE A 294 -42.03 38.12 24.18
C PHE A 294 -43.55 38.25 23.99
N VAL A 295 -44.15 37.40 23.16
CA VAL A 295 -45.61 37.37 22.94
C VAL A 295 -46.33 36.99 24.23
N LEU A 296 -45.86 35.99 24.97
CA LEU A 296 -46.46 35.61 26.26
C LEU A 296 -46.33 36.74 27.29
N ALA A 297 -45.15 37.36 27.41
CA ALA A 297 -44.95 38.50 28.30
C ALA A 297 -45.93 39.64 27.96
N ARG A 298 -46.08 39.95 26.67
CA ARG A 298 -47.01 41.00 26.21
C ARG A 298 -48.47 40.64 26.42
N ARG A 299 -48.85 39.36 26.35
CA ARG A 299 -50.22 38.87 26.60
C ARG A 299 -50.58 38.91 28.09
N LEU A 300 -49.60 38.69 28.96
CA LEU A 300 -49.75 38.79 30.43
C LEU A 300 -49.72 40.23 30.94
N LEU A 301 -49.08 41.14 30.21
CA LEU A 301 -48.97 42.58 30.54
C LEU A 301 -50.10 43.44 29.94
N ARG A 302 -51.06 42.86 29.20
CA ARG A 302 -52.26 43.61 28.80
C ARG A 302 -53.15 43.81 30.03
N PRO A 303 -53.44 45.06 30.44
CA PRO A 303 -54.35 45.29 31.55
C PRO A 303 -55.74 44.79 31.16
N VAL A 304 -56.31 43.96 32.03
CA VAL A 304 -57.73 43.59 31.97
C VAL A 304 -58.52 44.88 32.17
N ARG A 305 -59.19 45.37 31.12
CA ARG A 305 -60.32 46.27 31.28
C ARG A 305 -61.57 45.44 31.50
#